data_AF-A0A933EMK7-F1
#
_entry.id   AF-A0A933EMK7-F1
#
_cell.length_a   1.000
_cell.length_b   1.000
_cell.length_c   1.000
_cell.angle_alpha   90.00
_cell.angle_beta   90.00
_cell.angle_gamma   90.00
#
_symmetry.space_group_name_H-M   'P 1'
#
loop_
_entity.id
_entity.type
_entity.pdbx_description
1 polymer ?
#
loop_
_entity_poly.entity_id
_entity_poly.type
_entity_poly.pdbx_seq_one_letter_code
_entity_poly.pdbx_strand_id
1 'polypeptide(L)'
;MTGRYQLKDEDEGDEGWVTLRYRKVMHKYLKPAGCDDVLIAITESGLDRVGYVPPGASSGNWRTNAEWWKTDDGSKDPIDYWRNGGRDPEVYFAEQLMWYDRELRKDPNVLGAVIFTVGYLDPTWKDYDIAGTRVIDHLLDYIRREAAVPNAAAGSRAASVATSPTPPPAAPAVQPAVVITPPASGQTAGANLLANGDFDDGQHYRWHNTPEIVIPNKWDFWHATHSMPYLPRQDQNFDPPECVVWNIAGAPAEEKNLFWLSGAYCLKIFKGWGAIWWRLFQNVGGLTPGQRYRFTAPIYPDLYMKFDALQGGKILADDPLAGEVRLSAKFGGKEIETGWLDGAQFPFGKYTFFALDFVVVGASAEVSVEGRGRWGLLNNGWFVDSLRLEAIGGAAPPAPGGNLLKNPVFTGGTYLPNSAVRNMEAPNGWQFWAADERTPKVSRQTESFRAPRAGVVTPATASPDDKDGLAGGLAQAYRVVGNWRAIWFSISQPLSGLTPGRQYRFTVQLMPDPVDKYGAGNAKQFAADPDSGEVWLKAQSAGQKTETLKRVTTDLAPGGYSTLTHDFTAATSEATVTLEVRARFALTQNAWYIASAGVSPL
;
A
#
# COMPACT_ATOMS: atom_id res chain seq x y z
N MET A 1 7.91 26.63 24.60
CA MET A 1 9.09 27.21 23.93
C MET A 1 10.25 26.20 23.98
N THR A 2 11.39 26.44 23.31
CA THR A 2 12.52 25.49 23.18
C THR A 2 13.80 25.95 23.89
N GLY A 3 14.77 25.04 24.05
CA GLY A 3 16.07 25.30 24.65
C GLY A 3 15.98 25.72 26.11
N ARG A 4 16.74 26.74 26.51
CA ARG A 4 16.68 27.35 27.86
C ARG A 4 15.29 27.85 28.31
N TYR A 5 14.31 27.85 27.41
CA TYR A 5 12.92 28.25 27.66
C TYR A 5 11.97 27.06 27.88
N GLN A 6 12.50 25.83 27.93
CA GLN A 6 11.71 24.64 28.25
C GLN A 6 11.43 24.58 29.76
N LEU A 7 10.27 24.03 30.12
CA LEU A 7 9.82 23.94 31.52
C LEU A 7 10.56 22.85 32.31
N LYS A 8 11.15 21.89 31.60
CA LYS A 8 12.07 20.90 32.14
C LYS A 8 13.48 21.40 31.85
N ASP A 9 14.42 21.22 32.77
CA ASP A 9 15.83 21.65 32.65
C ASP A 9 16.61 20.84 31.59
N GLU A 10 16.01 20.63 30.42
CA GLU A 10 16.57 19.99 29.24
C GLU A 10 16.78 21.12 28.22
N ASP A 11 18.02 21.58 28.04
CA ASP A 11 18.35 22.52 26.97
C ASP A 11 18.51 21.74 25.66
N GLU A 12 17.40 21.54 24.94
CA GLU A 12 17.42 20.91 23.61
C GLU A 12 17.78 21.90 22.47
N GLY A 13 18.34 23.06 22.81
CA GLY A 13 18.74 24.07 21.84
C GLY A 13 17.54 24.71 21.11
N ASP A 14 17.54 24.66 19.79
CA ASP A 14 16.47 25.25 18.96
C ASP A 14 15.35 24.25 18.61
N GLU A 15 15.36 23.04 19.17
CA GLU A 15 14.33 22.02 19.01
C GLU A 15 13.69 21.63 20.35
N GLY A 16 12.58 20.88 20.29
CA GLY A 16 11.88 20.45 21.50
C GLY A 16 11.00 19.23 21.28
N TRP A 17 10.62 18.56 22.36
CA TRP A 17 9.68 17.44 22.30
C TRP A 17 8.23 17.87 22.10
N VAL A 18 7.81 19.10 22.35
CA VAL A 18 6.40 19.52 22.10
C VAL A 18 6.37 20.66 21.09
N THR A 19 7.20 21.68 21.30
CA THR A 19 7.37 22.80 20.38
C THR A 19 8.54 22.55 19.43
N LEU A 20 8.38 22.84 18.13
CA LEU A 20 9.42 22.68 17.09
C LEU A 20 9.96 21.24 16.92
N ARG A 21 9.18 20.21 17.28
CA ARG A 21 9.57 18.79 17.16
C ARG A 21 9.94 18.40 15.72
N TYR A 22 9.38 19.05 14.70
CA TYR A 22 9.72 18.75 13.31
C TYR A 22 11.22 18.94 13.02
N ARG A 23 11.94 19.82 13.74
CA ARG A 23 13.40 19.98 13.59
C ARG A 23 14.14 18.67 13.91
N LYS A 24 13.69 17.92 14.93
CA LYS A 24 14.22 16.56 15.23
C LYS A 24 14.02 15.62 14.05
N VAL A 25 12.84 15.64 13.43
CA VAL A 25 12.53 14.76 12.29
C VAL A 25 13.37 15.14 11.07
N MET A 26 13.43 16.44 10.76
CA MET A 26 14.23 16.98 9.68
C MET A 26 15.72 16.64 9.86
N HIS A 27 16.28 16.90 11.04
CA HIS A 27 17.71 16.75 11.29
C HIS A 27 18.14 15.29 11.43
N LYS A 28 17.32 14.43 12.07
CA LYS A 28 17.70 13.05 12.37
C LYS A 28 17.35 12.06 11.28
N TYR A 29 16.34 12.34 10.45
CA TYR A 29 15.83 11.37 9.46
C TYR A 29 15.80 11.90 8.03
N LEU A 30 15.19 13.07 7.79
CA LEU A 30 14.95 13.53 6.41
C LEU A 30 16.22 14.08 5.75
N LYS A 31 16.97 14.96 6.42
CA LYS A 31 18.24 15.48 5.88
C LYS A 31 19.27 14.37 5.62
N PRO A 32 19.52 13.42 6.54
CA PRO A 32 20.44 12.30 6.26
C PRO A 32 20.01 11.40 5.10
N ALA A 33 18.71 11.33 4.79
CA ALA A 33 18.18 10.55 3.68
C ALA A 33 18.19 11.30 2.33
N GLY A 34 18.63 12.56 2.28
CA GLY A 34 18.56 13.39 1.07
C GLY A 34 17.15 13.87 0.74
N CYS A 35 16.27 13.95 1.75
CA CYS A 35 14.90 14.46 1.64
C CYS A 35 14.77 15.83 2.33
N ASP A 36 15.79 16.67 2.21
CA ASP A 36 15.86 17.99 2.83
C ASP A 36 15.05 19.05 2.07
N ASP A 37 14.33 18.68 1.01
CA ASP A 37 13.45 19.54 0.22
C ASP A 37 11.95 19.33 0.52
N VAL A 38 11.62 18.41 1.43
CA VAL A 38 10.24 18.14 1.87
C VAL A 38 9.65 19.37 2.53
N LEU A 39 8.49 19.80 2.02
CA LEU A 39 7.70 20.89 2.59
C LEU A 39 6.85 20.41 3.76
N ILE A 40 6.79 21.20 4.83
CA ILE A 40 6.09 20.90 6.08
C ILE A 40 4.99 21.95 6.28
N ALA A 41 3.75 21.48 6.46
CA ALA A 41 2.65 22.28 6.98
C ALA A 41 2.31 21.80 8.39
N ILE A 42 2.19 22.72 9.34
CA ILE A 42 1.80 22.40 10.72
C ILE A 42 0.28 22.60 10.83
N THR A 43 -0.45 21.50 10.93
CA THR A 43 -1.92 21.53 10.86
C THR A 43 -2.59 21.99 12.15
N GLU A 44 -1.86 21.99 13.27
CA GLU A 44 -2.37 22.39 14.57
C GLU A 44 -1.29 23.14 15.36
N SER A 45 -1.61 24.36 15.79
CA SER A 45 -0.76 25.21 16.62
C SER A 45 -1.57 25.84 17.74
N GLY A 46 -1.20 25.52 18.98
CA GLY A 46 -1.87 25.98 20.17
C GLY A 46 -1.14 25.51 21.42
N LEU A 47 -1.73 25.79 22.58
CA LEU A 47 -1.24 25.33 23.87
C LEU A 47 -2.18 24.23 24.36
N ASP A 48 -1.65 23.01 24.46
CA ASP A 48 -2.39 21.81 24.85
C ASP A 48 -1.78 21.12 26.07
N ARG A 49 -2.54 20.19 26.66
CA ARG A 49 -2.24 19.44 27.89
C ARG A 49 -1.14 18.40 27.72
N VAL A 50 -0.42 18.42 26.60
CA VAL A 50 0.60 17.42 26.27
C VAL A 50 1.93 17.84 26.89
N GLY A 51 2.29 17.19 28.00
CA GLY A 51 3.62 17.27 28.61
C GLY A 51 3.61 17.84 30.02
N TYR A 52 4.77 18.38 30.42
CA TYR A 52 4.96 18.97 31.75
C TYR A 52 4.30 20.34 31.82
N VAL A 53 3.50 20.56 32.87
CA VAL A 53 2.81 21.82 33.16
C VAL A 53 3.51 22.49 34.36
N PRO A 54 3.74 23.81 34.37
CA PRO A 54 4.39 24.49 35.50
C PRO A 54 3.63 24.25 36.82
N PRO A 55 4.33 24.14 37.97
CA PRO A 55 3.66 24.06 39.27
C PRO A 55 2.69 25.23 39.47
N GLY A 56 1.43 24.91 39.79
CA GLY A 56 0.37 25.89 39.99
C GLY A 56 -0.37 26.34 38.74
N ALA A 57 0.08 25.97 37.54
CA ALA A 57 -0.69 26.16 36.32
C ALA A 57 -1.81 25.11 36.22
N SER A 58 -2.94 25.52 35.67
CA SER A 58 -4.07 24.63 35.43
C SER A 58 -3.80 23.68 34.26
N SER A 59 -4.72 22.76 34.01
CA SER A 59 -4.70 21.61 33.09
C SER A 59 -3.98 21.69 31.71
N GLY A 60 -3.51 22.85 31.25
CA GLY A 60 -2.61 22.96 30.09
C GLY A 60 -3.23 23.61 28.85
N ASN A 61 -4.35 24.33 28.96
CA ASN A 61 -4.82 25.20 27.86
C ASN A 61 -4.64 26.68 28.21
N TRP A 62 -4.72 27.55 27.20
CA TRP A 62 -4.39 28.96 27.36
C TRP A 62 -5.40 29.74 28.21
N ARG A 63 -6.69 29.39 28.17
CA ARG A 63 -7.74 30.08 28.95
C ARG A 63 -7.70 29.70 30.42
N THR A 64 -7.52 28.43 30.74
CA THR A 64 -7.49 27.99 32.14
C THR A 64 -6.19 28.44 32.82
N ASN A 65 -5.11 28.64 32.06
CA ASN A 65 -3.83 29.17 32.57
C ASN A 65 -3.81 30.69 32.76
N ALA A 66 -4.89 31.39 32.42
CA ALA A 66 -4.97 32.84 32.50
C ALA A 66 -4.63 33.39 33.89
N GLU A 67 -5.17 32.79 34.97
CA GLU A 67 -4.88 33.25 36.34
C GLU A 67 -3.44 32.93 36.77
N TRP A 68 -2.87 31.82 36.30
CA TRP A 68 -1.49 31.47 36.60
C TRP A 68 -0.51 32.47 35.94
N TRP A 69 -0.75 32.85 34.68
CA TRP A 69 0.07 33.85 33.97
C TRP A 69 0.06 35.23 34.64
N LYS A 70 -0.99 35.56 35.41
CA LYS A 70 -0.99 36.78 36.24
C LYS A 70 -0.03 36.69 37.41
N THR A 71 0.38 35.50 37.84
CA THR A 71 1.30 35.30 38.96
C THR A 71 2.73 35.04 38.49
N ASP A 72 2.90 34.39 37.34
CA ASP A 72 4.21 34.16 36.73
C ASP A 72 4.92 35.48 36.42
N ASP A 73 6.23 35.55 36.68
CA ASP A 73 7.04 36.72 36.29
C ASP A 73 7.52 36.61 34.84
N GLY A 74 7.37 35.41 34.26
CA GLY A 74 7.79 34.99 32.93
C GLY A 74 9.20 35.46 32.58
N SER A 75 10.06 35.73 33.57
CA SER A 75 11.41 36.30 33.41
C SER A 75 12.32 35.45 32.52
N LYS A 76 11.97 34.17 32.40
CA LYS A 76 12.62 33.21 31.52
C LYS A 76 12.14 33.31 30.08
N ASP A 77 10.99 33.87 29.78
CA ASP A 77 10.41 33.80 28.43
C ASP A 77 11.17 34.64 27.39
N PRO A 78 11.21 34.20 26.12
CA PRO A 78 11.70 34.95 24.97
C PRO A 78 10.69 35.99 24.44
N ILE A 79 9.60 36.24 25.18
CA ILE A 79 8.56 37.21 24.84
C ILE A 79 8.46 38.25 25.95
N ASP A 80 8.70 39.52 25.60
CA ASP A 80 8.78 40.64 26.54
C ASP A 80 7.58 41.58 26.48
N TYR A 81 6.78 41.51 25.41
CA TYR A 81 5.76 42.53 25.10
C TYR A 81 4.62 42.52 26.13
N TRP A 82 4.23 41.35 26.65
CA TRP A 82 3.21 41.22 27.69
C TRP A 82 3.57 41.89 29.02
N ARG A 83 4.87 42.09 29.31
CA ARG A 83 5.33 42.69 30.58
C ARG A 83 5.03 44.20 30.66
N ASN A 84 4.82 44.86 29.52
CA ASN A 84 4.69 46.32 29.43
C ASN A 84 3.22 46.82 29.39
N GLY A 85 2.23 45.94 29.24
CA GLY A 85 0.81 46.30 29.05
C GLY A 85 -0.14 45.86 30.17
N GLY A 86 0.40 45.29 31.26
CA GLY A 86 -0.36 44.52 32.25
C GLY A 86 -0.32 43.02 31.94
N ARG A 87 -0.42 42.16 32.97
CA ARG A 87 -0.33 40.69 32.84
C ARG A 87 -1.60 40.12 32.18
N ASP A 88 -1.80 40.44 30.92
CA ASP A 88 -2.97 40.09 30.12
C ASP A 88 -2.77 38.72 29.45
N PRO A 89 -3.58 37.71 29.79
CA PRO A 89 -3.42 36.35 29.29
C PRO A 89 -3.71 36.20 27.79
N GLU A 90 -4.57 37.04 27.20
CA GLU A 90 -4.85 37.01 25.75
C GLU A 90 -3.67 37.56 24.96
N VAL A 91 -3.06 38.65 25.46
CA VAL A 91 -1.83 39.23 24.89
C VAL A 91 -0.69 38.22 24.97
N TYR A 92 -0.49 37.63 26.14
CA TYR A 92 0.59 36.66 26.36
C TYR A 92 0.44 35.41 25.47
N PHE A 93 -0.77 34.88 25.30
CA PHE A 93 -0.99 33.75 24.41
C PHE A 93 -0.75 34.12 22.93
N ALA A 94 -1.21 35.30 22.48
CA ALA A 94 -0.94 35.77 21.13
C ALA A 94 0.57 35.91 20.88
N GLU A 95 1.34 36.40 21.85
CA GLU A 95 2.79 36.53 21.74
C GLU A 95 3.53 35.19 21.64
N GLN A 96 3.04 34.14 22.31
CA GLN A 96 3.59 32.79 22.16
C GLN A 96 3.42 32.28 20.72
N LEU A 97 2.26 32.53 20.10
CA LEU A 97 2.00 32.17 18.71
C LEU A 97 2.86 32.99 17.74
N MET A 98 3.04 34.30 18.00
CA MET A 98 3.94 35.16 17.20
C MET A 98 5.41 34.75 17.35
N TRP A 99 5.84 34.36 18.55
CA TRP A 99 7.16 33.78 18.76
C TRP A 99 7.33 32.49 17.96
N TYR A 100 6.31 31.63 17.96
CA TYR A 100 6.35 30.38 17.20
C TYR A 100 6.48 30.66 15.69
N ASP A 101 5.69 31.58 15.13
CA ASP A 101 5.81 31.99 13.72
C ASP A 101 7.23 32.48 13.37
N ARG A 102 7.83 33.32 14.23
CA ARG A 102 9.22 33.78 14.05
C ARG A 102 10.23 32.62 14.04
N GLU A 103 10.00 31.57 14.81
CA GLU A 103 10.83 30.36 14.76
C GLU A 103 10.61 29.57 13.48
N LEU A 104 9.36 29.37 13.03
CA LEU A 104 9.06 28.66 11.79
C LEU A 104 9.70 29.34 10.57
N ARG A 105 9.71 30.67 10.53
CA ARG A 105 10.32 31.45 9.43
C ARG A 105 11.84 31.29 9.30
N LYS A 106 12.51 30.72 10.31
CA LYS A 106 13.94 30.38 10.21
C LYS A 106 14.18 29.13 9.36
N ASP A 107 13.15 28.32 9.12
CA ASP A 107 13.24 27.06 8.39
C ASP A 107 12.61 27.17 6.99
N PRO A 108 13.39 27.09 5.90
CA PRO A 108 12.87 27.28 4.53
C PRO A 108 11.84 26.24 4.09
N ASN A 109 11.80 25.10 4.78
CA ASN A 109 10.94 23.97 4.45
C ASN A 109 9.58 24.04 5.13
N VAL A 110 9.35 25.01 6.02
CA VAL A 110 8.08 25.15 6.73
C VAL A 110 7.22 26.17 6.02
N LEU A 111 6.04 25.74 5.57
CA LEU A 111 5.06 26.59 4.90
C LEU A 111 4.33 27.53 5.87
N GLY A 112 4.17 27.07 7.12
CA GLY A 112 3.47 27.80 8.18
C GLY A 112 2.71 26.87 9.12
N ALA A 113 1.84 27.45 9.94
CA ALA A 113 1.01 26.74 10.89
C ALA A 113 -0.44 27.23 10.88
N VAL A 114 -1.37 26.33 11.20
CA VAL A 114 -2.79 26.63 11.38
C VAL A 114 -3.11 26.66 12.88
N ILE A 115 -3.87 27.66 13.32
CA ILE A 115 -4.31 27.78 14.71
C ILE A 115 -5.24 26.62 15.08
N PHE A 116 -4.99 25.99 16.21
CA PHE A 116 -5.68 24.78 16.68
C PHE A 116 -7.20 24.96 16.82
N THR A 117 -7.71 26.10 17.29
CA THR A 117 -9.15 26.32 17.45
C THR A 117 -9.56 27.76 17.18
N VAL A 118 -10.37 27.97 16.14
CA VAL A 118 -11.03 29.24 15.81
C VAL A 118 -12.50 28.93 15.50
N GLY A 119 -13.35 29.04 16.52
CA GLY A 119 -14.67 28.43 16.59
C GLY A 119 -14.59 26.96 17.02
N TYR A 120 -15.61 26.49 17.72
CA TYR A 120 -15.75 25.10 18.13
C TYR A 120 -17.20 24.61 17.95
N LEU A 121 -17.35 23.34 17.59
CA LEU A 121 -18.64 22.65 17.55
C LEU A 121 -18.88 21.81 18.81
N ASP A 122 -17.81 21.27 19.40
CA ASP A 122 -17.83 20.50 20.64
C ASP A 122 -17.38 21.39 21.82
N PRO A 123 -18.19 21.55 22.88
CA PRO A 123 -17.86 22.34 24.06
C PRO A 123 -16.54 21.97 24.74
N THR A 124 -16.02 20.75 24.52
CA THR A 124 -14.73 20.30 25.03
C THR A 124 -13.57 21.16 24.52
N TRP A 125 -13.71 21.79 23.34
CA TRP A 125 -12.69 22.67 22.75
C TRP A 125 -12.86 24.14 23.11
N LYS A 126 -13.91 24.49 23.86
CA LYS A 126 -14.22 25.87 24.23
C LYS A 126 -13.04 26.57 24.90
N ASP A 127 -12.28 25.86 25.72
CA ASP A 127 -11.17 26.42 26.47
C ASP A 127 -9.92 26.68 25.60
N TYR A 128 -9.90 26.18 24.37
CA TYR A 128 -8.83 26.36 23.39
C TYR A 128 -9.16 27.42 22.33
N ASP A 129 -10.45 27.68 22.12
CA ASP A 129 -10.95 28.58 21.10
C ASP A 129 -10.50 30.02 21.29
N ILE A 130 -10.00 30.65 20.23
CA ILE A 130 -9.66 32.08 20.22
C ILE A 130 -10.75 32.97 19.60
N ALA A 131 -11.83 32.40 19.05
CA ALA A 131 -12.91 33.18 18.46
C ALA A 131 -13.54 34.15 19.48
N GLY A 132 -13.76 35.39 19.03
CA GLY A 132 -14.32 36.46 19.86
C GLY A 132 -13.40 37.01 20.96
N THR A 133 -12.09 36.71 20.91
CA THR A 133 -11.09 37.22 21.86
C THR A 133 -10.13 38.20 21.21
N ARG A 134 -9.40 38.98 22.01
CA ARG A 134 -8.37 39.90 21.49
C ARG A 134 -7.14 39.18 20.94
N VAL A 135 -7.01 37.86 21.18
CA VAL A 135 -5.95 37.04 20.56
C VAL A 135 -6.01 37.17 19.03
N ILE A 136 -7.22 37.15 18.44
CA ILE A 136 -7.40 37.31 17.00
C ILE A 136 -6.91 38.68 16.54
N ASP A 137 -7.28 39.75 17.25
CA ASP A 137 -6.88 41.11 16.88
C ASP A 137 -5.35 41.28 16.89
N HIS A 138 -4.70 40.76 17.94
CA HIS A 138 -3.24 40.76 18.04
C HIS A 138 -2.57 39.98 16.90
N LEU A 139 -3.10 38.80 16.56
CA LEU A 139 -2.58 37.99 15.44
C LEU A 139 -2.79 38.68 14.09
N LEU A 140 -3.95 39.30 13.85
CA LEU A 140 -4.21 40.04 12.62
C LEU A 140 -3.24 41.23 12.46
N ASP A 141 -2.99 41.98 13.53
CA ASP A 141 -2.05 43.10 13.50
C ASP A 141 -0.60 42.65 13.33
N TYR A 142 -0.23 41.50 13.91
CA TYR A 142 1.05 40.87 13.64
C TYR A 142 1.18 40.46 12.16
N ILE A 143 0.22 39.70 11.63
CA ILE A 143 0.23 39.23 10.24
C ILE A 143 0.31 40.41 9.26
N ARG A 144 -0.47 41.47 9.48
CA ARG A 144 -0.43 42.68 8.64
C ARG A 144 0.94 43.36 8.65
N ARG A 145 1.59 43.45 9.81
CA ARG A 145 2.94 44.03 9.94
C ARG A 145 4.00 43.15 9.26
N GLU A 146 3.86 41.85 9.40
CA GLU A 146 4.85 40.89 8.93
C GLU A 146 4.68 40.47 7.46
N ALA A 147 3.53 40.75 6.83
CA ALA A 147 3.25 40.39 5.44
C ALA A 147 4.28 40.95 4.44
N ALA A 148 4.95 42.05 4.79
CA ALA A 148 5.99 42.69 3.99
C ALA A 148 7.42 42.25 4.35
N VAL A 149 7.61 41.43 5.39
CA VAL A 149 8.93 41.00 5.87
C VAL A 149 9.31 39.71 5.14
N PRO A 150 10.37 39.71 4.31
CA PRO A 150 10.83 38.48 3.65
C PRO A 150 11.27 37.45 4.68
N ASN A 151 10.89 36.19 4.47
CA ASN A 151 11.41 35.09 5.30
C ASN A 151 12.94 35.00 5.15
N ALA A 152 13.66 34.90 6.27
CA ALA A 152 15.12 34.96 6.33
C ALA A 152 15.83 33.89 5.47
N ALA A 153 15.12 32.83 5.07
CA ALA A 153 15.65 31.73 4.27
C ALA A 153 15.24 31.76 2.78
N ALA A 154 14.52 32.79 2.30
CA ALA A 154 14.16 32.91 0.88
C ALA A 154 15.31 33.38 -0.03
N GLY A 155 16.51 33.60 0.52
CA GLY A 155 17.70 33.97 -0.22
C GLY A 155 18.28 32.81 -1.04
N SER A 156 18.15 32.90 -2.36
CA SER A 156 18.81 32.07 -3.38
C SER A 156 18.29 30.64 -3.63
N ARG A 157 16.99 30.52 -3.90
CA ARG A 157 16.55 29.51 -4.90
C ARG A 157 16.76 30.10 -6.30
N ALA A 158 18.03 30.36 -6.66
CA ALA A 158 18.37 30.68 -8.04
C ALA A 158 18.02 29.44 -8.88
N ALA A 159 17.00 29.58 -9.72
CA ALA A 159 16.63 28.60 -10.71
C ALA A 159 17.87 28.27 -11.57
N SER A 160 18.45 27.08 -11.36
CA SER A 160 19.38 26.51 -12.32
C SER A 160 18.56 26.08 -13.54
N VAL A 161 18.34 27.05 -14.43
CA VAL A 161 17.94 26.78 -15.81
C VAL A 161 19.12 26.06 -16.47
N ALA A 162 19.09 24.73 -16.46
CA ALA A 162 19.89 23.91 -17.36
C ALA A 162 18.97 23.41 -18.48
N THR A 163 19.06 24.07 -19.63
CA THR A 163 18.46 23.71 -20.91
C THR A 163 19.07 22.42 -21.46
N SER A 164 18.31 21.33 -21.48
CA SER A 164 18.19 20.35 -22.59
C SER A 164 17.14 19.30 -22.20
N PRO A 165 16.29 18.84 -23.13
CA PRO A 165 15.10 18.08 -22.79
C PRO A 165 15.47 16.65 -22.38
N THR A 166 15.45 16.38 -21.08
CA THR A 166 15.31 15.02 -20.59
C THR A 166 13.85 14.61 -20.85
N PRO A 167 13.58 13.47 -21.52
CA PRO A 167 12.23 12.93 -21.61
C PRO A 167 11.67 12.78 -20.19
N PRO A 168 10.38 13.07 -19.96
CA PRO A 168 9.79 12.92 -18.63
C PRO A 168 10.09 11.52 -18.10
N PRO A 169 10.40 11.36 -16.79
CA PRO A 169 10.45 10.05 -16.16
C PRO A 169 9.18 9.31 -16.56
N ALA A 170 9.32 8.08 -17.06
CA ALA A 170 8.17 7.24 -17.38
C ALA A 170 7.24 7.26 -16.17
N ALA A 171 6.03 7.77 -16.38
CA ALA A 171 4.99 7.76 -15.36
C ALA A 171 4.94 6.34 -14.76
N PRO A 172 4.89 6.19 -13.43
CA PRO A 172 4.73 4.87 -12.82
C PRO A 172 3.60 4.15 -13.54
N ALA A 173 3.89 2.91 -13.97
CA ALA A 173 2.97 2.10 -14.74
C ALA A 173 1.59 2.13 -14.07
N VAL A 174 0.61 2.65 -14.80
CA VAL A 174 -0.79 2.69 -14.36
C VAL A 174 -1.17 1.26 -13.97
N GLN A 175 -1.48 1.06 -12.70
CA GLN A 175 -2.01 -0.21 -12.19
C GLN A 175 -3.26 -0.55 -13.02
N PRO A 176 -3.42 -1.77 -13.55
CA PRO A 176 -4.65 -2.15 -14.23
C PRO A 176 -5.79 -2.08 -13.21
N ALA A 177 -6.83 -1.33 -13.57
CA ALA A 177 -8.01 -1.11 -12.74
C ALA A 177 -8.63 -2.46 -12.34
N VAL A 178 -8.89 -2.64 -11.05
CA VAL A 178 -10.03 -3.44 -10.61
C VAL A 178 -11.22 -2.87 -11.36
N VAL A 179 -11.85 -3.65 -12.24
CA VAL A 179 -12.98 -3.16 -13.03
C VAL A 179 -14.18 -3.06 -12.10
N ILE A 180 -14.24 -1.99 -11.31
CA ILE A 180 -15.47 -1.48 -10.71
C ILE A 180 -16.28 -0.96 -11.89
N THR A 181 -16.98 -1.88 -12.55
CA THR A 181 -17.89 -1.51 -13.62
C THR A 181 -19.25 -1.32 -12.98
N PRO A 182 -19.88 -0.14 -13.08
CA PRO A 182 -21.33 -0.09 -13.08
C PRO A 182 -21.80 -1.14 -14.12
N PRO A 183 -22.83 -1.95 -13.82
CA PRO A 183 -23.31 -2.91 -14.81
C PRO A 183 -23.61 -2.16 -16.10
N ALA A 184 -22.88 -2.50 -17.16
CA ALA A 184 -23.15 -1.97 -18.49
C ALA A 184 -24.58 -2.40 -18.83
N SER A 185 -25.48 -1.44 -18.92
CA SER A 185 -26.85 -1.62 -19.37
C SER A 185 -26.84 -2.14 -20.81
N GLY A 186 -26.80 -3.46 -21.01
CA GLY A 186 -26.98 -4.01 -22.36
C GLY A 186 -26.43 -5.40 -22.69
N GLN A 187 -25.66 -6.07 -21.83
CA GLN A 187 -25.40 -7.50 -22.05
C GLN A 187 -26.55 -8.32 -21.47
N THR A 188 -27.15 -9.19 -22.28
CA THR A 188 -28.12 -10.21 -21.84
C THR A 188 -27.49 -11.03 -20.71
N ALA A 189 -27.86 -10.69 -19.48
CA ALA A 189 -27.42 -11.38 -18.28
C ALA A 189 -27.80 -12.86 -18.39
N GLY A 190 -26.87 -13.75 -18.07
CA GLY A 190 -27.21 -15.16 -17.90
C GLY A 190 -28.27 -15.32 -16.81
N ALA A 191 -28.98 -16.45 -16.79
CA ALA A 191 -29.83 -16.77 -15.65
C ALA A 191 -28.99 -16.76 -14.37
N ASN A 192 -29.47 -16.08 -13.32
CA ASN A 192 -28.81 -16.08 -12.03
C ASN A 192 -28.87 -17.50 -11.43
N LEU A 193 -27.70 -18.07 -11.15
CA LEU A 193 -27.55 -19.42 -10.61
C LEU A 193 -27.60 -19.47 -9.09
N LEU A 194 -27.65 -18.32 -8.42
CA LEU A 194 -27.84 -18.24 -6.97
C LEU A 194 -29.31 -18.46 -6.62
N ALA A 195 -29.55 -19.26 -5.59
CA ALA A 195 -30.85 -19.33 -4.95
C ALA A 195 -31.03 -18.10 -4.04
N ASN A 196 -32.14 -17.38 -4.18
CA ASN A 196 -32.47 -16.22 -3.35
C ASN A 196 -31.35 -15.14 -3.35
N GLY A 197 -30.80 -14.82 -4.53
CA GLY A 197 -29.71 -13.84 -4.66
C GLY A 197 -30.15 -12.39 -4.44
N ASP A 198 -31.44 -12.12 -4.59
CA ASP A 198 -32.12 -10.84 -4.31
C ASP A 198 -32.78 -10.81 -2.92
N PHE A 199 -32.71 -11.91 -2.17
CA PHE A 199 -33.30 -12.06 -0.84
C PHE A 199 -34.83 -11.92 -0.77
N ASP A 200 -35.52 -12.00 -1.92
CA ASP A 200 -36.96 -11.74 -2.05
C ASP A 200 -37.86 -12.96 -1.82
N ASP A 201 -37.30 -14.13 -1.44
CA ASP A 201 -38.13 -15.27 -1.02
C ASP A 201 -38.95 -15.00 0.25
N GLY A 202 -38.63 -13.90 0.96
CA GLY A 202 -39.29 -13.44 2.18
C GLY A 202 -39.03 -14.33 3.39
N GLN A 203 -38.15 -15.32 3.26
CA GLN A 203 -37.85 -16.29 4.31
C GLN A 203 -36.43 -16.12 4.85
N HIS A 204 -36.28 -16.34 6.14
CA HIS A 204 -35.01 -16.21 6.84
C HIS A 204 -34.99 -17.14 8.05
N TYR A 205 -33.79 -17.39 8.59
CA TYR A 205 -33.60 -18.16 9.81
C TYR A 205 -32.62 -17.46 10.75
N ARG A 206 -32.64 -17.86 12.02
CA ARG A 206 -31.68 -17.39 13.03
C ARG A 206 -30.47 -18.31 13.03
N TRP A 207 -29.31 -17.78 12.65
CA TRP A 207 -28.08 -18.56 12.56
C TRP A 207 -27.67 -19.06 13.94
N HIS A 208 -27.51 -20.37 14.09
CA HIS A 208 -27.30 -21.05 15.38
C HIS A 208 -28.29 -20.66 16.50
N ASN A 209 -29.53 -20.33 16.12
CA ASN A 209 -30.59 -19.87 17.04
C ASN A 209 -30.26 -18.56 17.77
N THR A 210 -29.32 -17.76 17.25
CA THR A 210 -28.98 -16.42 17.75
C THR A 210 -29.99 -15.39 17.23
N PRO A 211 -30.82 -14.77 18.09
CA PRO A 211 -31.86 -13.82 17.67
C PRO A 211 -31.36 -12.64 16.83
N GLU A 212 -30.14 -12.19 17.08
CA GLU A 212 -29.51 -11.03 16.48
C GLU A 212 -28.92 -11.31 15.09
N ILE A 213 -28.81 -12.58 14.67
CA ILE A 213 -28.19 -12.98 13.40
C ILE A 213 -29.24 -13.65 12.51
N VAL A 214 -30.02 -12.83 11.80
CA VAL A 214 -31.04 -13.28 10.86
C VAL A 214 -30.47 -13.35 9.44
N ILE A 215 -30.48 -14.54 8.84
CA ILE A 215 -29.86 -14.84 7.55
C ILE A 215 -30.93 -15.23 6.52
N PRO A 216 -30.85 -14.73 5.26
CA PRO A 216 -31.76 -15.13 4.20
C PRO A 216 -31.72 -16.64 3.97
N ASN A 217 -32.86 -17.25 3.65
CA ASN A 217 -32.87 -18.66 3.32
C ASN A 217 -31.97 -18.98 2.13
N LYS A 218 -31.41 -20.20 2.12
CA LYS A 218 -30.44 -20.70 1.13
C LYS A 218 -29.04 -20.09 1.21
N TRP A 219 -28.80 -19.17 2.15
CA TRP A 219 -27.47 -18.66 2.46
C TRP A 219 -26.99 -19.20 3.80
N ASP A 220 -25.69 -19.37 3.91
CA ASP A 220 -25.01 -19.68 5.16
C ASP A 220 -24.09 -18.51 5.53
N PHE A 221 -23.71 -18.46 6.80
CA PHE A 221 -23.06 -17.33 7.41
C PHE A 221 -21.91 -17.76 8.31
N TRP A 222 -20.91 -16.90 8.40
CA TRP A 222 -19.81 -17.02 9.33
C TRP A 222 -19.38 -15.63 9.77
N HIS A 223 -18.87 -15.51 11.00
CA HIS A 223 -18.24 -14.28 11.47
C HIS A 223 -17.02 -14.57 12.32
N ALA A 224 -16.08 -13.64 12.33
CA ALA A 224 -14.96 -13.65 13.26
C ALA A 224 -15.46 -13.52 14.70
N THR A 225 -14.72 -14.11 15.62
CA THR A 225 -15.02 -14.05 17.06
C THR A 225 -13.90 -13.32 17.78
N HIS A 226 -14.14 -13.01 19.05
CA HIS A 226 -13.17 -12.40 19.95
C HIS A 226 -11.86 -13.18 20.11
N SER A 227 -11.82 -14.45 19.71
CA SER A 227 -10.60 -15.28 19.76
C SER A 227 -9.71 -15.11 18.52
N MET A 228 -10.16 -14.40 17.49
CA MET A 228 -9.33 -14.14 16.31
C MET A 228 -8.25 -13.09 16.61
N PRO A 229 -7.03 -13.24 16.06
CA PRO A 229 -5.98 -12.23 16.21
C PRO A 229 -6.40 -10.87 15.65
N TYR A 230 -5.91 -9.82 16.29
CA TYR A 230 -6.05 -8.45 15.79
C TYR A 230 -5.40 -8.32 14.41
N LEU A 231 -6.06 -7.57 13.54
CA LEU A 231 -5.45 -7.04 12.34
C LEU A 231 -4.57 -5.83 12.69
N PRO A 232 -3.59 -5.49 11.83
CA PRO A 232 -2.87 -4.22 11.98
C PRO A 232 -3.84 -3.04 12.00
N ARG A 233 -3.63 -2.06 12.90
CA ARG A 233 -4.48 -0.86 13.04
C ARG A 233 -5.94 -1.11 13.45
N GLN A 234 -6.25 -2.30 13.99
CA GLN A 234 -7.53 -2.58 14.64
C GLN A 234 -7.49 -2.11 16.10
N ASP A 235 -8.57 -1.49 16.59
CA ASP A 235 -8.64 -0.88 17.92
C ASP A 235 -9.23 -1.82 18.99
N GLN A 236 -9.97 -2.86 18.58
CA GLN A 236 -10.66 -3.79 19.48
C GLN A 236 -10.87 -5.18 18.86
N ASN A 237 -11.28 -6.15 19.67
CA ASN A 237 -11.63 -7.50 19.19
C ASN A 237 -12.79 -7.48 18.19
N PHE A 238 -12.92 -8.55 17.39
CA PHE A 238 -14.12 -8.73 16.56
C PHE A 238 -15.34 -9.09 17.41
N ASP A 239 -16.38 -8.28 17.28
CA ASP A 239 -17.71 -8.53 17.81
C ASP A 239 -18.54 -9.40 16.87
N PRO A 240 -19.52 -10.16 17.41
CA PRO A 240 -20.55 -10.76 16.58
C PRO A 240 -21.38 -9.64 15.91
N PRO A 241 -21.60 -9.71 14.59
CA PRO A 241 -22.46 -8.76 13.91
C PRO A 241 -23.93 -8.99 14.26
N GLU A 242 -24.75 -7.96 14.03
CA GLU A 242 -26.20 -8.04 13.95
C GLU A 242 -26.60 -8.14 12.47
N CYS A 243 -27.52 -9.05 12.14
CA CYS A 243 -27.97 -9.28 10.77
C CYS A 243 -29.49 -9.19 10.70
N VAL A 244 -30.01 -8.48 9.71
CA VAL A 244 -31.44 -8.30 9.47
C VAL A 244 -31.73 -8.46 7.99
N VAL A 245 -32.67 -9.34 7.64
CA VAL A 245 -33.30 -9.37 6.32
C VAL A 245 -34.41 -8.32 6.30
N TRP A 246 -34.09 -7.14 5.81
CA TRP A 246 -34.89 -5.95 6.00
C TRP A 246 -35.88 -5.74 4.86
N ASN A 247 -37.17 -5.74 5.20
CA ASN A 247 -38.23 -5.44 4.25
C ASN A 247 -38.36 -3.92 4.02
N ILE A 248 -38.41 -3.50 2.75
CA ILE A 248 -38.52 -2.11 2.30
C ILE A 248 -39.75 -1.38 2.88
N ALA A 249 -40.83 -2.09 3.22
CA ALA A 249 -42.02 -1.50 3.83
C ALA A 249 -41.73 -0.94 5.23
N GLY A 250 -40.74 -1.48 5.94
CA GLY A 250 -40.30 -1.00 7.26
C GLY A 250 -39.27 0.13 7.20
N ALA A 251 -38.84 0.56 6.02
CA ALA A 251 -37.81 1.57 5.85
C ALA A 251 -38.38 3.00 5.78
N PRO A 252 -37.64 4.01 6.29
CA PRO A 252 -37.93 5.42 6.03
C PRO A 252 -37.99 5.71 4.53
N ALA A 253 -38.87 6.63 4.11
CA ALA A 253 -39.15 6.89 2.69
C ALA A 253 -37.89 7.30 1.92
N GLU A 254 -37.02 8.06 2.55
CA GLU A 254 -35.74 8.54 2.05
C GLU A 254 -34.69 7.44 1.87
N GLU A 255 -34.81 6.31 2.56
CA GLU A 255 -33.84 5.19 2.49
C GLU A 255 -34.26 4.10 1.50
N LYS A 256 -35.54 4.06 1.09
CA LYS A 256 -36.08 3.01 0.21
C LYS A 256 -35.34 2.88 -1.12
N ASN A 257 -34.93 4.02 -1.70
CA ASN A 257 -34.19 4.04 -2.97
C ASN A 257 -32.67 3.89 -2.77
N LEU A 258 -32.19 3.86 -1.52
CA LEU A 258 -30.77 3.77 -1.22
C LEU A 258 -30.30 2.32 -1.07
N PHE A 259 -31.08 1.48 -0.39
CA PHE A 259 -30.60 0.16 0.04
C PHE A 259 -31.20 -1.03 -0.71
N TRP A 260 -32.32 -0.87 -1.41
CA TRP A 260 -32.96 -1.96 -2.18
C TRP A 260 -32.71 -1.74 -3.68
N LEU A 261 -31.82 -2.55 -4.25
CA LEU A 261 -31.55 -2.61 -5.69
C LEU A 261 -32.59 -3.44 -6.43
N SER A 262 -33.15 -4.46 -5.76
CA SER A 262 -34.20 -5.34 -6.28
C SER A 262 -35.28 -5.60 -5.24
N GLY A 263 -36.49 -5.87 -5.76
CA GLY A 263 -37.67 -6.28 -4.99
C GLY A 263 -37.93 -5.54 -3.69
N ALA A 264 -38.16 -6.30 -2.62
CA ALA A 264 -38.67 -5.81 -1.35
C ALA A 264 -37.76 -6.10 -0.15
N TYR A 265 -36.70 -6.88 -0.31
CA TYR A 265 -35.79 -7.25 0.77
C TYR A 265 -34.34 -6.94 0.44
N CYS A 266 -33.55 -6.63 1.47
CA CYS A 266 -32.09 -6.56 1.39
C CYS A 266 -31.50 -7.12 2.70
N LEU A 267 -30.23 -7.51 2.68
CA LEU A 267 -29.54 -7.95 3.88
C LEU A 267 -28.74 -6.79 4.47
N LYS A 268 -29.03 -6.45 5.73
CA LYS A 268 -28.21 -5.53 6.52
C LYS A 268 -27.37 -6.33 7.52
N ILE A 269 -26.05 -6.11 7.50
CA ILE A 269 -25.10 -6.68 8.48
C ILE A 269 -24.42 -5.50 9.16
N PHE A 270 -24.48 -5.40 10.48
CA PHE A 270 -23.97 -4.21 11.16
C PHE A 270 -23.52 -4.47 12.59
N LYS A 271 -22.73 -3.54 13.12
CA LYS A 271 -22.49 -3.40 14.55
C LYS A 271 -22.25 -1.94 14.91
N GLY A 272 -22.94 -1.45 15.93
CA GLY A 272 -22.62 -0.15 16.52
C GLY A 272 -21.42 -0.28 17.44
N TRP A 273 -20.43 0.60 17.29
CA TRP A 273 -19.22 0.68 18.09
C TRP A 273 -18.36 -0.58 18.13
N GLY A 274 -18.62 -1.57 17.26
CA GLY A 274 -17.92 -2.85 17.20
C GLY A 274 -17.10 -3.02 15.92
N ALA A 275 -15.94 -3.65 16.03
CA ALA A 275 -15.21 -4.15 14.86
C ALA A 275 -15.86 -5.48 14.46
N ILE A 276 -16.15 -5.68 13.18
CA ILE A 276 -16.80 -6.91 12.70
C ILE A 276 -16.06 -7.46 11.48
N TRP A 277 -16.11 -8.77 11.32
CA TRP A 277 -15.74 -9.46 10.08
C TRP A 277 -16.74 -10.57 9.87
N TRP A 278 -17.43 -10.52 8.73
CA TRP A 278 -18.49 -11.44 8.36
C TRP A 278 -18.23 -12.04 6.98
N ARG A 279 -18.87 -13.19 6.74
CA ARG A 279 -18.87 -13.92 5.48
C ARG A 279 -20.27 -14.44 5.19
N LEU A 280 -20.80 -14.14 4.03
CA LEU A 280 -22.05 -14.68 3.50
C LEU A 280 -21.72 -15.57 2.29
N PHE A 281 -22.21 -16.81 2.27
CA PHE A 281 -21.82 -17.77 1.24
C PHE A 281 -22.94 -18.74 0.84
N GLN A 282 -22.83 -19.28 -0.38
CA GLN A 282 -23.75 -20.27 -0.91
C GLN A 282 -22.98 -21.33 -1.73
N ASN A 283 -23.33 -22.59 -1.51
CA ASN A 283 -22.88 -23.70 -2.33
C ASN A 283 -23.80 -23.86 -3.56
N VAL A 284 -23.24 -23.70 -4.75
CA VAL A 284 -23.96 -23.76 -6.03
C VAL A 284 -23.55 -25.03 -6.78
N GLY A 285 -24.54 -25.81 -7.22
CA GLY A 285 -24.36 -27.01 -8.05
C GLY A 285 -24.78 -26.79 -9.50
N GLY A 286 -24.59 -27.81 -10.34
CA GLY A 286 -25.01 -27.78 -11.75
C GLY A 286 -24.13 -26.88 -12.62
N LEU A 287 -22.91 -26.56 -12.17
CA LEU A 287 -21.95 -25.80 -12.97
C LEU A 287 -21.31 -26.71 -14.02
N THR A 288 -20.91 -26.15 -15.15
CA THR A 288 -20.25 -26.88 -16.24
C THR A 288 -18.73 -26.78 -16.07
N PRO A 289 -18.00 -27.89 -15.84
CA PRO A 289 -16.54 -27.86 -15.80
C PRO A 289 -15.93 -27.21 -17.05
N GLY A 290 -14.98 -26.30 -16.86
CA GLY A 290 -14.35 -25.53 -17.94
C GLY A 290 -15.14 -24.30 -18.40
N GLN A 291 -16.38 -24.12 -17.95
CA GLN A 291 -17.15 -22.90 -18.18
C GLN A 291 -16.66 -21.77 -17.27
N ARG A 292 -16.62 -20.56 -17.83
CA ARG A 292 -16.32 -19.34 -17.08
C ARG A 292 -17.60 -18.77 -16.48
N TYR A 293 -17.49 -18.33 -15.24
CA TYR A 293 -18.56 -17.73 -14.44
C TYR A 293 -18.12 -16.39 -13.89
N ARG A 294 -19.10 -15.53 -13.60
CA ARG A 294 -18.95 -14.25 -12.90
C ARG A 294 -19.83 -14.26 -11.67
N PHE A 295 -19.22 -14.10 -10.51
CA PHE A 295 -19.91 -13.80 -9.26
C PHE A 295 -19.89 -12.28 -9.04
N THR A 296 -21.06 -11.65 -8.98
CA THR A 296 -21.22 -10.21 -8.75
C THR A 296 -21.91 -9.97 -7.42
N ALA A 297 -21.33 -9.09 -6.60
CA ALA A 297 -21.86 -8.70 -5.29
C ALA A 297 -21.99 -7.18 -5.19
N PRO A 298 -23.21 -6.62 -5.34
CA PRO A 298 -23.50 -5.24 -4.98
C PRO A 298 -23.48 -5.06 -3.46
N ILE A 299 -22.64 -4.15 -2.97
CA ILE A 299 -22.53 -3.85 -1.54
C ILE A 299 -22.53 -2.34 -1.34
N TYR A 300 -23.31 -1.87 -0.37
CA TYR A 300 -23.31 -0.49 0.12
C TYR A 300 -22.68 -0.48 1.53
N PRO A 301 -21.45 0.02 1.68
CA PRO A 301 -20.81 0.19 2.98
C PRO A 301 -21.38 1.43 3.69
N ASP A 302 -22.26 1.25 4.67
CA ASP A 302 -22.86 2.32 5.47
C ASP A 302 -22.00 2.64 6.71
N LEU A 303 -20.72 2.91 6.46
CA LEU A 303 -19.69 3.08 7.48
C LEU A 303 -19.57 4.56 7.87
N TYR A 304 -20.11 4.94 9.03
CA TYR A 304 -20.09 6.34 9.47
C TYR A 304 -19.66 6.51 10.92
N MET A 305 -18.89 7.57 11.17
CA MET A 305 -18.31 7.89 12.48
C MET A 305 -19.26 8.70 13.36
N LYS A 306 -20.09 9.55 12.75
CA LYS A 306 -21.07 10.37 13.46
C LYS A 306 -22.28 10.69 12.57
N PHE A 307 -23.36 11.12 13.21
CA PHE A 307 -24.52 11.70 12.54
C PHE A 307 -24.63 13.16 12.92
N ASP A 308 -24.66 14.05 11.93
CA ASP A 308 -24.77 15.50 12.10
C ASP A 308 -25.93 16.02 11.24
N ALA A 309 -27.07 16.27 11.88
CA ALA A 309 -28.26 16.77 11.21
C ALA A 309 -28.05 18.14 10.54
N LEU A 310 -27.16 18.98 11.06
CA LEU A 310 -26.87 20.31 10.51
C LEU A 310 -25.97 20.24 9.27
N GLN A 311 -25.14 19.19 9.17
CA GLN A 311 -24.29 18.92 8.01
C GLN A 311 -24.94 17.98 6.99
N GLY A 312 -26.25 17.72 7.11
CA GLY A 312 -26.99 16.92 6.14
C GLY A 312 -26.94 15.41 6.37
N GLY A 313 -26.57 14.94 7.57
CA GLY A 313 -26.76 13.55 8.00
C GLY A 313 -25.46 12.81 8.35
N LYS A 314 -25.27 11.61 7.79
CA LYS A 314 -24.17 10.71 8.12
C LYS A 314 -22.82 11.29 7.69
N ILE A 315 -21.86 11.31 8.60
CA ILE A 315 -20.46 11.61 8.31
C ILE A 315 -19.71 10.29 8.20
N LEU A 316 -19.46 9.90 6.96
CA LEU A 316 -18.80 8.63 6.61
C LEU A 316 -17.39 8.55 7.21
N ALA A 317 -16.91 7.32 7.40
CA ALA A 317 -15.53 7.09 7.77
C ALA A 317 -14.57 7.64 6.71
N ASP A 318 -13.43 8.18 7.14
CA ASP A 318 -12.44 8.83 6.28
C ASP A 318 -11.16 7.99 6.08
N ASP A 319 -10.90 7.02 6.95
CA ASP A 319 -9.80 6.07 6.77
C ASP A 319 -10.22 4.89 5.86
N PRO A 320 -9.46 4.59 4.78
CA PRO A 320 -9.73 3.49 3.87
C PRO A 320 -9.94 2.13 4.53
N LEU A 321 -9.24 1.82 5.63
CA LEU A 321 -9.35 0.52 6.30
C LEU A 321 -10.59 0.41 7.22
N ALA A 322 -11.45 1.44 7.24
CA ALA A 322 -12.72 1.39 7.97
C ALA A 322 -13.63 0.29 7.42
N GLY A 323 -13.49 -0.02 6.13
CA GLY A 323 -14.25 -1.03 5.44
C GLY A 323 -13.42 -1.74 4.40
N GLU A 324 -13.39 -3.05 4.48
CA GLU A 324 -12.75 -3.91 3.50
C GLU A 324 -13.74 -4.97 2.98
N VAL A 325 -13.66 -5.29 1.70
CA VAL A 325 -14.50 -6.29 1.01
C VAL A 325 -13.63 -7.30 0.28
N ARG A 326 -14.07 -8.56 0.27
CA ARG A 326 -13.46 -9.62 -0.54
C ARG A 326 -14.53 -10.54 -1.12
N LEU A 327 -14.37 -10.95 -2.37
CA LEU A 327 -15.14 -12.02 -2.98
C LEU A 327 -14.24 -13.26 -3.13
N SER A 328 -14.81 -14.45 -2.92
CA SER A 328 -14.11 -15.70 -3.22
C SER A 328 -15.02 -16.76 -3.86
N ALA A 329 -14.40 -17.69 -4.58
CA ALA A 329 -15.03 -18.87 -5.16
C ALA A 329 -14.15 -20.10 -4.88
N LYS A 330 -14.72 -21.12 -4.25
CA LYS A 330 -14.04 -22.36 -3.85
C LYS A 330 -14.62 -23.57 -4.57
N PHE A 331 -13.80 -24.33 -5.25
CA PHE A 331 -14.20 -25.50 -6.04
C PHE A 331 -13.01 -26.44 -6.31
N GLY A 332 -13.23 -27.75 -6.34
CA GLY A 332 -12.17 -28.72 -6.65
C GLY A 332 -10.94 -28.64 -5.75
N GLY A 333 -11.12 -28.25 -4.48
CA GLY A 333 -10.01 -28.05 -3.53
C GLY A 333 -9.19 -26.76 -3.75
N LYS A 334 -9.58 -25.91 -4.70
CA LYS A 334 -8.97 -24.60 -4.97
C LYS A 334 -9.89 -23.47 -4.50
N GLU A 335 -9.30 -22.33 -4.17
CA GLU A 335 -9.99 -21.08 -3.89
C GLU A 335 -9.39 -19.96 -4.75
N ILE A 336 -10.25 -19.14 -5.33
CA ILE A 336 -9.90 -17.93 -6.08
C ILE A 336 -10.58 -16.77 -5.38
N GLU A 337 -9.84 -15.67 -5.16
CA GLU A 337 -10.35 -14.50 -4.45
C GLU A 337 -9.89 -13.19 -5.10
N THR A 338 -10.60 -12.11 -4.83
CA THR A 338 -10.23 -10.75 -5.25
C THR A 338 -9.09 -10.14 -4.44
N GLY A 339 -8.72 -10.76 -3.31
CA GLY A 339 -8.03 -10.08 -2.22
C GLY A 339 -8.94 -9.10 -1.48
N TRP A 340 -8.40 -8.47 -0.43
CA TRP A 340 -9.10 -7.41 0.30
C TRP A 340 -9.02 -6.09 -0.47
N LEU A 341 -10.19 -5.55 -0.80
CA LEU A 341 -10.38 -4.22 -1.35
C LEU A 341 -10.78 -3.28 -0.20
N ASP A 342 -10.37 -2.02 -0.21
CA ASP A 342 -10.65 -1.08 0.88
C ASP A 342 -11.26 0.25 0.39
N GLY A 343 -11.49 1.19 1.32
CA GLY A 343 -12.07 2.50 1.03
C GLY A 343 -11.26 3.40 0.09
N ALA A 344 -10.01 3.06 -0.24
CA ALA A 344 -9.26 3.74 -1.29
C ALA A 344 -9.71 3.27 -2.69
N GLN A 345 -10.33 2.09 -2.77
CA GLN A 345 -10.78 1.48 -4.02
C GLN A 345 -12.29 1.63 -4.21
N PHE A 346 -13.09 1.73 -3.15
CA PHE A 346 -14.53 1.95 -3.25
C PHE A 346 -15.05 3.01 -2.27
N PRO A 347 -16.07 3.80 -2.65
CA PRO A 347 -16.64 4.79 -1.77
C PRO A 347 -17.52 4.15 -0.68
N PHE A 348 -17.41 4.65 0.55
CA PHE A 348 -18.44 4.43 1.57
C PHE A 348 -19.69 5.26 1.24
N GLY A 349 -20.86 4.82 1.72
CA GLY A 349 -22.12 5.49 1.48
C GLY A 349 -22.64 5.38 0.04
N LYS A 350 -22.15 4.41 -0.76
CA LYS A 350 -22.61 4.14 -2.12
C LYS A 350 -22.49 2.66 -2.45
N TYR A 351 -23.39 2.20 -3.33
CA TYR A 351 -23.27 0.85 -3.89
C TYR A 351 -22.04 0.72 -4.79
N THR A 352 -21.28 -0.33 -4.55
CA THR A 352 -20.19 -0.80 -5.40
C THR A 352 -20.50 -2.22 -5.87
N PHE A 353 -20.36 -2.48 -7.17
CA PHE A 353 -20.61 -3.77 -7.79
C PHE A 353 -19.29 -4.52 -7.91
N PHE A 354 -18.98 -5.33 -6.90
CA PHE A 354 -17.78 -6.17 -6.91
C PHE A 354 -18.01 -7.36 -7.82
N ALA A 355 -17.00 -7.77 -8.58
CA ALA A 355 -17.09 -8.93 -9.47
C ALA A 355 -15.86 -9.83 -9.36
N LEU A 356 -16.10 -11.14 -9.39
CA LEU A 356 -15.09 -12.19 -9.45
C LEU A 356 -15.39 -13.12 -10.62
N ASP A 357 -14.50 -13.13 -11.60
CA ASP A 357 -14.56 -14.07 -12.73
C ASP A 357 -13.70 -15.29 -12.43
N PHE A 358 -14.25 -16.48 -12.66
CA PHE A 358 -13.52 -17.74 -12.46
C PHE A 358 -13.94 -18.81 -13.46
N VAL A 359 -13.06 -19.79 -13.69
CA VAL A 359 -13.37 -21.00 -14.48
C VAL A 359 -13.50 -22.16 -13.52
N VAL A 360 -14.68 -22.76 -13.45
CA VAL A 360 -14.92 -23.87 -12.53
C VAL A 360 -14.31 -25.15 -13.10
N VAL A 361 -13.66 -25.97 -12.25
CA VAL A 361 -13.13 -27.28 -12.68
C VAL A 361 -14.02 -28.47 -12.30
N GLY A 362 -15.08 -28.23 -11.53
CA GLY A 362 -16.05 -29.23 -11.08
C GLY A 362 -17.49 -28.80 -11.34
N ALA A 363 -18.44 -29.66 -10.96
CA ALA A 363 -19.87 -29.39 -11.15
C ALA A 363 -20.50 -28.50 -10.06
N SER A 364 -19.69 -28.00 -9.13
CA SER A 364 -20.13 -27.17 -8.02
C SER A 364 -19.05 -26.19 -7.56
N ALA A 365 -19.46 -25.08 -6.97
CA ALA A 365 -18.60 -24.11 -6.32
C ALA A 365 -19.31 -23.49 -5.11
N GLU A 366 -18.55 -23.15 -4.07
CA GLU A 366 -18.99 -22.23 -3.02
C GLU A 366 -18.57 -20.82 -3.44
N VAL A 367 -19.50 -19.88 -3.54
CA VAL A 367 -19.18 -18.46 -3.71
C VAL A 367 -19.45 -17.72 -2.42
N SER A 368 -18.60 -16.75 -2.10
CA SER A 368 -18.73 -15.97 -0.87
C SER A 368 -18.37 -14.51 -1.05
N VAL A 369 -19.05 -13.68 -0.27
CA VAL A 369 -18.74 -12.28 -0.05
C VAL A 369 -18.39 -12.09 1.42
N GLU A 370 -17.30 -11.39 1.67
CA GLU A 370 -16.83 -11.01 2.99
C GLU A 370 -16.74 -9.51 3.12
N GLY A 371 -17.10 -9.01 4.30
CA GLY A 371 -16.89 -7.64 4.69
C GLY A 371 -16.29 -7.58 6.08
N ARG A 372 -15.43 -6.60 6.33
CA ARG A 372 -14.94 -6.30 7.67
C ARG A 372 -14.69 -4.83 7.89
N GLY A 373 -14.92 -4.37 9.11
CA GLY A 373 -14.48 -3.06 9.58
C GLY A 373 -13.59 -3.23 10.81
N ARG A 374 -12.43 -2.58 10.78
CA ARG A 374 -11.36 -2.79 11.78
C ARG A 374 -11.57 -2.04 13.09
N TRP A 375 -12.58 -1.18 13.19
CA TRP A 375 -12.83 -0.41 14.41
C TRP A 375 -14.28 -0.11 14.68
N GLY A 376 -14.52 0.32 15.92
CA GLY A 376 -15.84 0.67 16.43
C GLY A 376 -16.37 1.99 15.91
N LEU A 377 -16.93 1.98 14.70
CA LEU A 377 -17.69 3.11 14.16
C LEU A 377 -19.04 3.25 14.85
N LEU A 378 -19.62 4.46 14.86
CA LEU A 378 -21.01 4.64 15.32
C LEU A 378 -21.98 3.69 14.59
N ASN A 379 -21.72 3.44 13.31
CA ASN A 379 -22.32 2.34 12.56
C ASN A 379 -21.28 1.70 11.64
N ASN A 380 -20.92 0.45 11.93
CA ASN A 380 -20.16 -0.42 11.04
C ASN A 380 -21.15 -1.26 10.25
N GLY A 381 -21.91 -0.62 9.35
CA GLY A 381 -23.04 -1.22 8.62
C GLY A 381 -22.73 -1.55 7.16
N TRP A 382 -23.37 -2.60 6.67
CA TRP A 382 -23.21 -3.12 5.32
C TRP A 382 -24.58 -3.52 4.78
N PHE A 383 -24.95 -3.04 3.59
CA PHE A 383 -26.10 -3.55 2.86
C PHE A 383 -25.65 -4.36 1.67
N VAL A 384 -26.26 -5.52 1.50
CA VAL A 384 -26.03 -6.45 0.40
C VAL A 384 -27.38 -6.72 -0.25
N ASP A 385 -27.42 -6.69 -1.58
CA ASP A 385 -28.61 -6.98 -2.37
C ASP A 385 -28.19 -7.44 -3.79
N SER A 386 -29.09 -8.10 -4.52
CA SER A 386 -28.90 -8.42 -5.94
C SER A 386 -27.62 -9.21 -6.25
N LEU A 387 -27.24 -10.16 -5.40
CA LEU A 387 -26.12 -11.07 -5.65
C LEU A 387 -26.40 -11.92 -6.89
N ARG A 388 -25.39 -12.07 -7.76
CA ARG A 388 -25.52 -12.82 -9.02
C ARG A 388 -24.36 -13.77 -9.25
N LEU A 389 -24.66 -14.98 -9.71
CA LEU A 389 -23.70 -15.88 -10.33
C LEU A 389 -24.21 -16.24 -11.72
N GLU A 390 -23.44 -15.94 -12.75
CA GLU A 390 -23.84 -16.21 -14.14
C GLU A 390 -22.69 -16.82 -14.94
N ALA A 391 -23.03 -17.66 -15.91
CA ALA A 391 -22.06 -18.12 -16.90
C ALA A 391 -21.72 -16.96 -17.84
N ILE A 392 -20.43 -16.70 -18.08
CA ILE A 392 -19.96 -15.64 -18.97
C ILE A 392 -19.10 -16.23 -20.10
N GLY A 393 -19.41 -15.87 -21.35
CA GLY A 393 -18.71 -16.37 -22.54
C GLY A 393 -18.90 -17.88 -22.82
N GLY A 394 -18.38 -18.35 -23.95
CA GLY A 394 -18.23 -19.80 -24.22
C GLY A 394 -17.06 -20.39 -23.42
N ALA A 395 -16.94 -21.73 -23.39
CA ALA A 395 -15.78 -22.43 -22.81
C ALA A 395 -14.48 -21.72 -23.21
N ALA A 396 -13.60 -21.46 -22.24
CA ALA A 396 -12.38 -20.69 -22.48
C ALA A 396 -11.64 -21.28 -23.70
N PRO A 397 -11.25 -20.46 -24.70
CA PRO A 397 -10.49 -20.97 -25.82
C PRO A 397 -9.27 -21.73 -25.28
N PRO A 398 -8.89 -22.86 -25.89
CA PRO A 398 -7.73 -23.62 -25.46
C PRO A 398 -6.56 -22.65 -25.35
N ALA A 399 -5.96 -22.55 -24.17
CA ALA A 399 -4.87 -21.61 -23.94
C ALA A 399 -3.78 -21.84 -25.00
N PRO A 400 -3.07 -20.78 -25.42
CA PRO A 400 -1.97 -20.92 -26.35
C PRO A 400 -1.03 -22.02 -25.86
N GLY A 401 -0.94 -23.12 -26.59
CA GLY A 401 0.05 -24.15 -26.32
C GLY A 401 1.42 -23.56 -26.63
N GLY A 402 2.24 -23.32 -25.61
CA GLY A 402 3.59 -22.79 -25.80
C GLY A 402 4.09 -21.94 -24.65
N ASN A 403 5.34 -21.52 -24.80
CA ASN A 403 5.99 -20.59 -23.89
C ASN A 403 5.46 -19.17 -24.16
N LEU A 404 4.92 -18.52 -23.12
CA LEU A 404 4.36 -17.18 -23.22
C LEU A 404 5.41 -16.06 -23.23
N LEU A 405 6.68 -16.38 -22.96
CA LEU A 405 7.77 -15.42 -23.04
C LEU A 405 8.19 -15.20 -24.50
N LYS A 406 8.35 -13.93 -24.86
CA LYS A 406 9.13 -13.47 -25.99
C LYS A 406 10.60 -13.77 -25.73
N ASN A 407 11.28 -14.32 -26.74
CA ASN A 407 12.70 -14.63 -26.68
C ASN A 407 13.11 -15.51 -25.47
N PRO A 408 12.56 -16.73 -25.34
CA PRO A 408 12.79 -17.60 -24.19
C PRO A 408 14.20 -18.21 -24.11
N VAL A 409 15.00 -18.08 -25.17
CA VAL A 409 16.39 -18.58 -25.27
C VAL A 409 17.39 -17.44 -25.47
N PHE A 410 16.97 -16.20 -25.22
CA PHE A 410 17.81 -15.01 -25.21
C PHE A 410 18.65 -14.78 -26.50
N THR A 411 18.05 -14.98 -27.69
CA THR A 411 18.67 -14.61 -28.97
C THR A 411 18.74 -13.09 -29.13
N GLY A 412 19.96 -12.58 -29.30
CA GLY A 412 20.26 -11.17 -29.52
C GLY A 412 19.87 -10.25 -28.35
N GLY A 413 20.17 -8.98 -28.50
CA GLY A 413 19.78 -7.96 -27.54
C GLY A 413 19.98 -6.55 -28.07
N THR A 414 19.49 -5.59 -27.29
CA THR A 414 19.61 -4.17 -27.59
C THR A 414 20.52 -3.54 -26.55
N TYR A 415 21.57 -2.84 -27.00
CA TYR A 415 22.41 -2.05 -26.12
C TYR A 415 21.58 -0.97 -25.43
N LEU A 416 21.69 -0.90 -24.10
CA LEU A 416 21.00 0.13 -23.33
C LEU A 416 21.74 1.47 -23.51
N PRO A 417 21.07 2.57 -23.90
CA PRO A 417 21.72 3.84 -24.26
C PRO A 417 22.28 4.64 -23.07
N ASN A 418 22.45 4.04 -21.89
CA ASN A 418 22.97 4.76 -20.72
C ASN A 418 24.50 4.91 -20.81
N SER A 419 24.95 6.13 -21.09
CA SER A 419 26.38 6.49 -21.24
C SER A 419 27.22 6.24 -19.99
N ALA A 420 26.61 6.15 -18.80
CA ALA A 420 27.29 5.85 -17.54
C ALA A 420 27.59 4.36 -17.35
N VAL A 421 26.96 3.47 -18.13
CA VAL A 421 27.09 2.01 -17.97
C VAL A 421 27.42 1.38 -19.32
N ARG A 422 28.70 1.47 -19.71
CA ARG A 422 29.18 0.81 -20.93
C ARG A 422 29.05 -0.71 -20.79
N ASN A 423 28.51 -1.38 -21.83
CA ASN A 423 28.43 -2.84 -21.98
C ASN A 423 27.31 -3.55 -21.18
N MET A 424 26.11 -2.96 -21.11
CA MET A 424 24.90 -3.70 -20.75
C MET A 424 23.95 -3.81 -21.94
N GLU A 425 23.61 -5.04 -22.30
CA GLU A 425 22.65 -5.39 -23.33
C GLU A 425 21.45 -6.08 -22.67
N ALA A 426 20.24 -5.59 -22.91
CA ALA A 426 19.03 -6.30 -22.49
C ALA A 426 18.63 -7.30 -23.60
N PRO A 427 18.28 -8.56 -23.27
CA PRO A 427 17.79 -9.49 -24.27
C PRO A 427 16.54 -8.94 -24.94
N ASN A 428 16.36 -9.19 -26.24
CA ASN A 428 15.20 -8.68 -26.97
C ASN A 428 13.89 -9.12 -26.29
N GLY A 429 13.00 -8.16 -26.00
CA GLY A 429 11.73 -8.42 -25.31
C GLY A 429 11.81 -8.45 -23.77
N TRP A 430 13.01 -8.34 -23.19
CA TRP A 430 13.21 -8.28 -21.75
C TRP A 430 13.60 -6.87 -21.29
N GLN A 431 13.14 -6.51 -20.10
CA GLN A 431 13.65 -5.36 -19.37
C GLN A 431 14.80 -5.82 -18.47
N PHE A 432 15.85 -5.01 -18.38
CA PHE A 432 17.01 -5.28 -17.51
C PHE A 432 17.17 -4.13 -16.53
N TRP A 433 17.38 -4.47 -15.27
CA TRP A 433 17.73 -3.52 -14.21
C TRP A 433 18.92 -4.05 -13.41
N ALA A 434 19.81 -3.15 -12.96
CA ALA A 434 20.89 -3.50 -12.05
C ALA A 434 21.14 -2.39 -11.03
N ALA A 435 21.53 -2.80 -9.83
CA ALA A 435 21.98 -1.91 -8.76
C ALA A 435 23.32 -1.25 -9.11
N ASP A 436 23.52 -0.05 -8.57
CA ASP A 436 24.75 0.72 -8.68
C ASP A 436 25.30 1.12 -7.29
N GLU A 437 26.35 1.94 -7.29
CA GLU A 437 27.05 2.35 -6.06
C GLU A 437 26.17 3.19 -5.11
N ARG A 438 25.02 3.68 -5.57
CA ARG A 438 24.05 4.46 -4.77
C ARG A 438 23.03 3.56 -4.10
N THR A 439 22.93 2.29 -4.51
CA THR A 439 21.99 1.35 -3.93
C THR A 439 22.44 0.99 -2.50
N PRO A 440 21.56 1.11 -1.48
CA PRO A 440 21.91 0.78 -0.10
C PRO A 440 22.47 -0.63 0.03
N LYS A 441 23.50 -0.77 0.87
CA LYS A 441 24.07 -2.08 1.16
C LYS A 441 23.03 -2.97 1.84
N VAL A 442 23.02 -4.26 1.49
CA VAL A 442 22.25 -5.28 2.21
C VAL A 442 23.06 -5.89 3.35
N SER A 443 22.41 -6.54 4.30
CA SER A 443 23.08 -7.19 5.44
C SER A 443 24.20 -8.13 4.99
N ARG A 444 25.36 -8.08 5.66
CA ARG A 444 26.59 -8.87 5.37
C ARG A 444 27.34 -8.48 4.09
N GLN A 445 26.92 -7.43 3.38
CA GLN A 445 27.63 -6.93 2.22
C GLN A 445 28.87 -6.12 2.64
N THR A 446 30.04 -6.46 2.12
CA THR A 446 31.31 -5.81 2.47
C THR A 446 31.54 -4.51 1.69
N GLU A 447 30.97 -4.38 0.49
CA GLU A 447 31.17 -3.26 -0.44
C GLU A 447 29.86 -2.77 -1.06
N SER A 448 29.87 -1.64 -1.78
CA SER A 448 28.69 -1.18 -2.51
C SER A 448 28.49 -2.00 -3.79
N PHE A 449 27.25 -2.12 -4.26
CA PHE A 449 26.99 -2.74 -5.56
C PHE A 449 27.63 -1.92 -6.69
N ARG A 450 28.04 -2.59 -7.75
CA ARG A 450 28.48 -1.94 -8.97
C ARG A 450 27.76 -2.54 -10.16
N ALA A 451 27.49 -1.72 -11.17
CA ALA A 451 26.82 -2.18 -12.37
C ALA A 451 27.61 -3.34 -13.02
N PRO A 452 26.93 -4.46 -13.35
CA PRO A 452 27.55 -5.60 -14.02
C PRO A 452 27.77 -5.30 -15.51
N ARG A 453 28.50 -6.19 -16.18
CA ARG A 453 28.44 -6.32 -17.65
C ARG A 453 27.40 -7.37 -17.99
N ALA A 454 26.60 -7.13 -19.02
CA ALA A 454 25.55 -8.05 -19.42
C ALA A 454 25.45 -8.15 -20.94
N GLY A 455 25.29 -9.36 -21.47
CA GLY A 455 25.15 -9.60 -22.91
C GLY A 455 25.06 -11.08 -23.27
N VAL A 456 24.74 -11.35 -24.53
CA VAL A 456 24.65 -12.73 -25.04
C VAL A 456 26.05 -13.25 -25.36
N VAL A 457 26.39 -14.42 -24.81
CA VAL A 457 27.62 -15.15 -25.14
C VAL A 457 27.30 -16.35 -26.03
N THR A 458 28.15 -16.57 -27.03
CA THR A 458 28.07 -17.69 -28.00
C THR A 458 29.41 -18.41 -28.03
N PRO A 459 29.52 -19.62 -28.60
CA PRO A 459 30.81 -20.29 -28.75
C PRO A 459 31.88 -19.45 -29.48
N ALA A 460 31.47 -18.55 -30.37
CA ALA A 460 32.37 -17.67 -31.11
C ALA A 460 32.82 -16.44 -30.30
N THR A 461 32.03 -16.01 -29.31
CA THR A 461 32.28 -14.78 -28.54
C THR A 461 32.66 -15.04 -27.08
N ALA A 462 32.55 -16.28 -26.60
CA ALA A 462 32.88 -16.68 -25.25
C ALA A 462 34.38 -16.56 -24.97
N SER A 463 34.74 -15.84 -23.89
CA SER A 463 36.09 -15.89 -23.36
C SER A 463 36.40 -17.28 -22.78
N PRO A 464 37.68 -17.64 -22.50
CA PRO A 464 38.00 -18.91 -21.85
C PRO A 464 37.18 -19.18 -20.59
N ASP A 465 36.92 -18.16 -19.77
CA ASP A 465 36.15 -18.28 -18.52
C ASP A 465 34.64 -18.47 -18.75
N ASP A 466 34.14 -18.10 -19.94
CA ASP A 466 32.73 -18.19 -20.33
C ASP A 466 32.36 -19.54 -20.96
N LYS A 467 33.36 -20.37 -21.30
CA LYS A 467 33.12 -21.67 -21.94
C LYS A 467 32.31 -22.62 -21.05
N ASP A 468 32.50 -22.54 -19.74
CA ASP A 468 31.69 -23.31 -18.78
C ASP A 468 30.22 -22.90 -18.84
N GLY A 469 29.94 -21.61 -19.08
CA GLY A 469 28.59 -21.08 -19.28
C GLY A 469 27.89 -21.63 -20.52
N LEU A 470 28.63 -22.23 -21.44
CA LEU A 470 28.12 -22.88 -22.64
C LEU A 470 28.25 -24.41 -22.58
N ALA A 471 28.57 -24.97 -21.40
CA ALA A 471 28.63 -26.40 -21.18
C ALA A 471 27.29 -27.08 -21.52
N GLY A 472 27.36 -28.33 -21.97
CA GLY A 472 26.18 -29.07 -22.46
C GLY A 472 25.80 -28.75 -23.91
N GLY A 473 26.64 -28.03 -24.66
CA GLY A 473 26.42 -27.77 -26.08
C GLY A 473 25.42 -26.64 -26.35
N LEU A 474 25.26 -25.70 -25.42
CA LEU A 474 24.39 -24.55 -25.60
C LEU A 474 24.90 -23.67 -26.74
N ALA A 475 24.02 -23.32 -27.67
CA ALA A 475 24.35 -22.40 -28.77
C ALA A 475 24.66 -20.98 -28.26
N GLN A 476 24.08 -20.60 -27.12
CA GLN A 476 24.28 -19.31 -26.46
C GLN A 476 23.76 -19.34 -25.03
N ALA A 477 24.13 -18.33 -24.25
CA ALA A 477 23.52 -18.01 -22.95
C ALA A 477 23.50 -16.49 -22.73
N TYR A 478 22.54 -15.98 -21.97
CA TYR A 478 22.60 -14.61 -21.49
C TYR A 478 23.48 -14.54 -20.25
N ARG A 479 24.57 -13.77 -20.34
CA ARG A 479 25.57 -13.66 -19.29
C ARG A 479 25.46 -12.33 -18.57
N VAL A 480 25.48 -12.37 -17.24
CA VAL A 480 25.67 -11.19 -16.39
C VAL A 480 26.89 -11.43 -15.50
N VAL A 481 27.85 -10.50 -15.49
CA VAL A 481 29.12 -10.67 -14.79
C VAL A 481 29.59 -9.43 -14.04
N GLY A 482 30.03 -9.63 -12.80
CA GLY A 482 30.74 -8.65 -11.98
C GLY A 482 32.05 -9.22 -11.45
N ASN A 483 33.17 -8.91 -12.11
CA ASN A 483 34.49 -9.34 -11.60
C ASN A 483 34.89 -8.43 -10.43
N TRP A 484 35.27 -9.02 -9.31
CA TRP A 484 35.70 -8.34 -8.08
C TRP A 484 34.62 -7.44 -7.48
N ARG A 485 33.34 -7.79 -7.67
CA ARG A 485 32.19 -6.92 -7.35
C ARG A 485 30.99 -7.71 -6.87
N ALA A 486 30.35 -7.25 -5.81
CA ALA A 486 28.96 -7.58 -5.51
C ALA A 486 28.05 -7.04 -6.62
N ILE A 487 27.12 -7.87 -7.09
CA ILE A 487 26.17 -7.50 -8.15
C ILE A 487 24.74 -7.82 -7.72
N TRP A 488 23.83 -6.94 -8.12
CA TRP A 488 22.39 -7.17 -7.98
C TRP A 488 21.75 -6.74 -9.29
N PHE A 489 21.04 -7.66 -9.93
CA PHE A 489 20.33 -7.39 -11.17
C PHE A 489 18.99 -8.11 -11.22
N SER A 490 18.15 -7.69 -12.14
CA SER A 490 16.94 -8.41 -12.51
C SER A 490 16.67 -8.30 -14.01
N ILE A 491 16.06 -9.34 -14.56
CA ILE A 491 15.41 -9.29 -15.86
C ILE A 491 13.92 -9.59 -15.70
N SER A 492 13.09 -8.79 -16.36
CA SER A 492 11.64 -8.93 -16.29
C SER A 492 11.01 -8.90 -17.67
N GLN A 493 9.85 -9.54 -17.80
CA GLN A 493 9.06 -9.49 -19.02
C GLN A 493 7.56 -9.42 -18.73
N PRO A 494 6.83 -8.47 -19.34
CA PRO A 494 5.37 -8.46 -19.29
C PRO A 494 4.81 -9.60 -20.14
N LEU A 495 3.84 -10.30 -19.58
CA LEU A 495 3.04 -11.35 -20.18
C LEU A 495 1.65 -10.80 -20.52
N SER A 496 1.07 -11.29 -21.61
CA SER A 496 -0.32 -11.05 -21.97
C SER A 496 -0.98 -12.35 -22.43
N GLY A 497 -2.31 -12.36 -22.51
CA GLY A 497 -3.06 -13.55 -22.92
C GLY A 497 -3.12 -14.63 -21.84
N LEU A 498 -2.87 -14.28 -20.58
CA LEU A 498 -3.12 -15.18 -19.46
C LEU A 498 -4.62 -15.39 -19.27
N THR A 499 -5.00 -16.54 -18.74
CA THR A 499 -6.37 -16.83 -18.32
C THR A 499 -6.48 -16.51 -16.83
N PRO A 500 -7.27 -15.49 -16.43
CA PRO A 500 -7.51 -15.20 -15.02
C PRO A 500 -7.95 -16.45 -14.25
N GLY A 501 -7.40 -16.65 -13.05
CA GLY A 501 -7.63 -17.83 -12.21
C GLY A 501 -6.84 -19.08 -12.62
N ARG A 502 -6.18 -19.10 -13.78
CA ARG A 502 -5.35 -20.23 -14.21
C ARG A 502 -3.97 -20.16 -13.57
N GLN A 503 -3.44 -21.34 -13.21
CA GLN A 503 -2.08 -21.50 -12.72
C GLN A 503 -1.09 -21.60 -13.89
N TYR A 504 0.06 -20.98 -13.70
CA TYR A 504 1.18 -20.94 -14.62
C TYR A 504 2.46 -21.28 -13.89
N ARG A 505 3.41 -21.87 -14.60
CA ARG A 505 4.76 -22.16 -14.11
C ARG A 505 5.76 -21.30 -14.87
N PHE A 506 6.45 -20.43 -14.14
CA PHE A 506 7.64 -19.72 -14.58
C PHE A 506 8.87 -20.59 -14.32
N THR A 507 9.54 -21.02 -15.38
CA THR A 507 10.74 -21.88 -15.35
C THR A 507 11.95 -21.09 -15.84
N VAL A 508 13.09 -21.21 -15.18
CA VAL A 508 14.36 -20.62 -15.60
C VAL A 508 15.47 -21.66 -15.50
N GLN A 509 16.24 -21.84 -16.57
CA GLN A 509 17.46 -22.63 -16.58
C GLN A 509 18.66 -21.71 -16.47
N LEU A 510 19.40 -21.79 -15.37
CA LEU A 510 20.54 -20.91 -15.09
C LEU A 510 21.70 -21.65 -14.43
N MET A 511 22.90 -21.10 -14.56
CA MET A 511 24.12 -21.59 -13.95
C MET A 511 24.80 -20.44 -13.17
N PRO A 512 24.92 -20.55 -11.84
CA PRO A 512 25.77 -19.65 -11.07
C PRO A 512 27.24 -20.04 -11.24
N ASP A 513 28.11 -19.05 -11.41
CA ASP A 513 29.57 -19.21 -11.52
C ASP A 513 30.30 -18.25 -10.55
N PRO A 514 30.13 -18.42 -9.22
CA PRO A 514 30.70 -17.58 -8.18
C PRO A 514 32.13 -18.02 -7.82
N VAL A 515 33.11 -17.63 -8.63
CA VAL A 515 34.52 -18.02 -8.43
C VAL A 515 35.16 -17.14 -7.35
N ASP A 516 35.49 -17.74 -6.21
CA ASP A 516 36.21 -17.09 -5.12
C ASP A 516 37.66 -16.79 -5.53
N LYS A 517 38.35 -17.79 -6.08
CA LYS A 517 39.72 -17.68 -6.60
C LYS A 517 40.03 -18.70 -7.69
N TYR A 518 41.10 -18.45 -8.45
CA TYR A 518 41.64 -19.38 -9.43
C TYR A 518 42.84 -20.16 -8.84
N GLY A 519 42.81 -21.48 -8.99
CA GLY A 519 43.91 -22.37 -8.66
C GLY A 519 44.91 -22.56 -9.81
N ALA A 520 45.83 -23.52 -9.65
CA ALA A 520 46.77 -23.89 -10.70
C ALA A 520 46.05 -24.32 -11.99
N GLY A 521 46.52 -23.85 -13.14
CA GLY A 521 45.89 -24.13 -14.44
C GLY A 521 44.54 -23.46 -14.67
N ASN A 522 44.25 -22.35 -13.98
CA ASN A 522 42.96 -21.64 -14.01
C ASN A 522 41.76 -22.47 -13.50
N ALA A 523 42.02 -23.47 -12.66
CA ALA A 523 40.95 -24.24 -12.02
C ALA A 523 40.10 -23.31 -11.13
N LYS A 524 38.80 -23.21 -11.41
CA LYS A 524 37.85 -22.41 -10.62
C LYS A 524 37.67 -23.02 -9.23
N GLN A 525 37.82 -22.20 -8.20
CA GLN A 525 37.41 -22.54 -6.83
C GLN A 525 36.20 -21.70 -6.48
N PHE A 526 35.04 -22.34 -6.35
CA PHE A 526 33.77 -21.66 -6.08
C PHE A 526 33.67 -21.21 -4.62
N ALA A 527 32.94 -20.11 -4.39
CA ALA A 527 32.61 -19.68 -3.05
C ALA A 527 31.80 -20.77 -2.31
N ALA A 528 32.23 -21.08 -1.09
CA ALA A 528 31.57 -22.07 -0.23
C ALA A 528 30.45 -21.47 0.64
N ASP A 529 30.38 -20.14 0.73
CA ASP A 529 29.38 -19.45 1.54
C ASP A 529 27.99 -19.51 0.85
N PRO A 530 26.94 -20.03 1.51
CA PRO A 530 25.59 -20.07 0.95
C PRO A 530 24.96 -18.69 0.71
N ASP A 531 25.46 -17.64 1.35
CA ASP A 531 25.05 -16.25 1.12
C ASP A 531 25.81 -15.60 -0.05
N SER A 532 26.68 -16.34 -0.75
CA SER A 532 27.42 -15.85 -1.92
C SER A 532 26.52 -15.43 -3.08
N GLY A 533 25.33 -16.03 -3.17
CA GLY A 533 24.31 -15.59 -4.11
C GLY A 533 22.91 -16.07 -3.77
N GLU A 534 21.93 -15.30 -4.18
CA GLU A 534 20.52 -15.57 -4.05
C GLU A 534 19.82 -15.32 -5.38
N VAL A 535 18.85 -16.17 -5.71
CA VAL A 535 18.02 -16.08 -6.90
C VAL A 535 16.56 -16.06 -6.48
N TRP A 536 15.80 -15.11 -7.01
CA TRP A 536 14.36 -15.04 -6.86
C TRP A 536 13.69 -15.19 -8.22
N LEU A 537 12.70 -16.08 -8.28
CA LEU A 537 11.70 -16.08 -9.32
C LEU A 537 10.45 -15.40 -8.77
N LYS A 538 9.97 -14.36 -9.45
CA LYS A 538 8.83 -13.56 -9.02
C LYS A 538 7.78 -13.52 -10.12
N ALA A 539 6.51 -13.49 -9.74
CA ALA A 539 5.40 -13.17 -10.62
C ALA A 539 4.54 -12.09 -9.97
N GLN A 540 4.05 -11.15 -10.77
CA GLN A 540 3.14 -10.10 -10.34
C GLN A 540 1.95 -10.00 -11.30
N SER A 541 0.73 -10.17 -10.81
CA SER A 541 -0.51 -10.04 -11.59
C SER A 541 -1.54 -9.25 -10.78
N ALA A 542 -2.06 -8.15 -11.33
CA ALA A 542 -2.97 -7.21 -10.64
C ALA A 542 -2.53 -6.82 -9.21
N GLY A 543 -1.24 -6.50 -9.04
CA GLY A 543 -0.69 -6.12 -7.72
C GLY A 543 -0.41 -7.30 -6.79
N GLN A 544 -0.99 -8.48 -7.02
CA GLN A 544 -0.61 -9.69 -6.29
C GLN A 544 0.79 -10.11 -6.71
N LYS A 545 1.68 -10.23 -5.72
CA LYS A 545 3.08 -10.62 -5.93
C LYS A 545 3.35 -11.96 -5.24
N THR A 546 3.90 -12.90 -5.98
CA THR A 546 4.38 -14.19 -5.48
C THR A 546 5.86 -14.34 -5.81
N GLU A 547 6.61 -15.03 -4.95
CA GLU A 547 8.03 -15.27 -5.18
C GLU A 547 8.53 -16.60 -4.60
N THR A 548 9.61 -17.12 -5.19
CA THR A 548 10.38 -18.26 -4.68
C THR A 548 11.84 -17.87 -4.63
N LEU A 549 12.46 -18.07 -3.47
CA LEU A 549 13.88 -17.82 -3.21
C LEU A 549 14.69 -19.12 -3.29
N LYS A 550 15.87 -19.05 -3.90
CA LYS A 550 16.88 -20.12 -3.96
C LYS A 550 18.26 -19.53 -3.63
N ARG A 551 19.05 -20.24 -2.83
CA ARG A 551 20.40 -19.83 -2.41
C ARG A 551 21.47 -20.64 -3.13
N VAL A 552 22.56 -19.97 -3.51
CA VAL A 552 23.72 -20.61 -4.14
C VAL A 552 24.39 -21.57 -3.15
N THR A 553 24.99 -22.66 -3.63
CA THR A 553 25.60 -23.77 -2.86
C THR A 553 24.63 -24.64 -2.04
N THR A 554 23.49 -24.09 -1.61
CA THR A 554 22.44 -24.87 -0.93
C THR A 554 21.46 -25.47 -1.93
N ASP A 555 20.95 -24.65 -2.85
CA ASP A 555 19.92 -25.03 -3.81
C ASP A 555 20.42 -25.14 -5.26
N LEU A 556 21.61 -24.59 -5.53
CA LEU A 556 22.20 -24.51 -6.86
C LEU A 556 23.61 -25.07 -6.85
N ALA A 557 23.95 -25.88 -7.85
CA ALA A 557 25.29 -26.39 -8.06
C ALA A 557 26.15 -25.33 -8.78
N PRO A 558 27.19 -24.75 -8.14
CA PRO A 558 28.12 -23.85 -8.81
C PRO A 558 28.76 -24.53 -10.03
N GLY A 559 28.81 -23.83 -11.17
CA GLY A 559 29.34 -24.37 -12.42
C GLY A 559 28.45 -25.40 -13.12
N GLY A 560 27.22 -25.63 -12.65
CA GLY A 560 26.23 -26.50 -13.29
C GLY A 560 24.88 -25.82 -13.53
N TYR A 561 24.25 -26.12 -14.67
CA TYR A 561 22.91 -25.63 -14.95
C TYR A 561 21.87 -26.29 -14.03
N SER A 562 21.06 -25.45 -13.41
CA SER A 562 19.92 -25.84 -12.57
C SER A 562 18.64 -25.30 -13.18
N THR A 563 17.55 -26.06 -13.05
CA THR A 563 16.21 -25.60 -13.44
C THR A 563 15.46 -25.13 -12.21
N LEU A 564 15.07 -23.86 -12.22
CA LEU A 564 14.25 -23.24 -11.19
C LEU A 564 12.83 -23.07 -11.68
N THR A 565 11.85 -23.27 -10.80
CA THR A 565 10.42 -23.13 -11.11
C THR A 565 9.72 -22.28 -10.06
N HIS A 566 8.75 -21.48 -10.48
CA HIS A 566 7.83 -20.74 -9.63
C HIS A 566 6.42 -20.84 -10.21
N ASP A 567 5.50 -21.37 -9.41
CA ASP A 567 4.10 -21.51 -9.79
C ASP A 567 3.32 -20.29 -9.29
N PHE A 568 2.50 -19.68 -10.15
CA PHE A 568 1.67 -18.53 -9.82
C PHE A 568 0.29 -18.64 -10.46
N THR A 569 -0.72 -18.03 -9.83
CA THR A 569 -2.07 -17.91 -10.41
C THR A 569 -2.19 -16.54 -11.07
N ALA A 570 -2.61 -16.48 -12.33
CA ALA A 570 -2.84 -15.21 -12.99
C ALA A 570 -4.11 -14.55 -12.44
N ALA A 571 -4.00 -13.38 -11.82
CA ALA A 571 -5.15 -12.63 -11.33
C ALA A 571 -5.90 -11.93 -12.47
N THR A 572 -5.18 -11.53 -13.53
CA THR A 572 -5.74 -10.96 -14.75
C THR A 572 -5.16 -11.62 -15.99
N SER A 573 -5.49 -11.11 -17.19
CA SER A 573 -4.89 -11.55 -18.44
C SER A 573 -3.46 -11.10 -18.65
N GLU A 574 -2.90 -10.38 -17.68
CA GLU A 574 -1.56 -9.81 -17.72
C GLU A 574 -0.80 -10.14 -16.44
N ALA A 575 0.52 -10.29 -16.57
CA ALA A 575 1.42 -10.41 -15.43
C ALA A 575 2.81 -9.93 -15.82
N THR A 576 3.68 -9.73 -14.84
CA THR A 576 5.12 -9.56 -15.05
C THR A 576 5.82 -10.68 -14.33
N VAL A 577 6.69 -11.41 -15.03
CA VAL A 577 7.62 -12.35 -14.38
C VAL A 577 9.01 -11.74 -14.32
N THR A 578 9.71 -12.00 -13.21
CA THR A 578 11.02 -11.42 -12.94
C THR A 578 11.96 -12.51 -12.41
N LEU A 579 13.13 -12.63 -13.03
CA LEU A 579 14.30 -13.28 -12.46
C LEU A 579 15.14 -12.19 -11.80
N GLU A 580 15.35 -12.28 -10.50
CA GLU A 580 16.24 -11.38 -9.75
C GLU A 580 17.38 -12.18 -9.14
N VAL A 581 18.58 -11.60 -9.15
CA VAL A 581 19.80 -12.21 -8.64
C VAL A 581 20.55 -11.21 -7.78
N ARG A 582 21.02 -11.65 -6.62
CA ARG A 582 21.88 -10.88 -5.72
C ARG A 582 23.10 -11.71 -5.36
N ALA A 583 24.28 -11.30 -5.82
CA ALA A 583 25.56 -11.82 -5.37
C ALA A 583 26.17 -10.82 -4.37
N ARG A 584 26.25 -11.21 -3.11
CA ARG A 584 26.50 -10.27 -1.98
C ARG A 584 27.97 -9.99 -1.73
N PHE A 585 28.88 -10.82 -2.25
CA PHE A 585 30.32 -10.70 -2.01
C PHE A 585 31.08 -10.28 -3.26
N ALA A 586 32.18 -9.56 -3.05
CA ALA A 586 33.20 -9.33 -4.07
C ALA A 586 33.95 -10.63 -4.33
N LEU A 587 33.59 -11.37 -5.38
CA LEU A 587 34.31 -12.58 -5.77
C LEU A 587 35.24 -12.29 -6.94
N THR A 588 36.28 -13.11 -7.13
CA THR A 588 37.16 -13.01 -8.32
C THR A 588 36.33 -12.94 -9.60
N GLN A 589 35.28 -13.76 -9.69
CA GLN A 589 34.26 -13.66 -10.72
C GLN A 589 32.87 -13.97 -10.14
N ASN A 590 31.94 -13.03 -10.26
CA ASN A 590 30.51 -13.28 -10.08
C ASN A 590 29.85 -13.34 -11.46
N ALA A 591 29.84 -14.51 -12.09
CA ALA A 591 29.16 -14.71 -13.37
C ALA A 591 27.86 -15.51 -13.20
N TRP A 592 26.87 -15.18 -14.00
CA TRP A 592 25.57 -15.85 -14.05
C TRP A 592 25.19 -16.05 -15.51
N TYR A 593 24.92 -17.31 -15.88
CA TYR A 593 24.53 -17.68 -17.23
C TYR A 593 23.09 -18.16 -17.22
N ILE A 594 22.25 -17.59 -18.07
CA ILE A 594 20.84 -17.90 -18.17
C ILE A 594 20.62 -18.48 -19.57
N ALA A 595 20.36 -19.78 -19.62
CA ALA A 595 20.23 -20.52 -20.89
C ALA A 595 18.83 -20.35 -21.47
N SER A 596 17.80 -20.48 -20.63
CA SER A 596 16.42 -20.35 -21.06
C SER A 596 15.48 -19.91 -19.93
N ALA A 597 14.34 -19.35 -20.32
CA ALA A 597 13.23 -19.04 -19.44
C ALA A 597 11.91 -19.40 -20.14
N GLY A 598 10.91 -19.80 -19.37
CA GLY A 598 9.60 -20.09 -19.93
C GLY A 598 8.45 -19.88 -18.98
N VAL A 599 7.31 -19.46 -19.52
CA VAL A 599 6.04 -19.45 -18.80
C VAL A 599 5.07 -20.34 -19.54
N SER A 600 4.58 -21.37 -18.87
CA SER A 600 3.62 -22.33 -19.41
C SER A 600 2.44 -22.50 -18.47
N PRO A 601 1.23 -22.72 -18.98
CA PRO A 601 0.10 -23.08 -18.13
C PRO A 601 0.35 -24.42 -17.43
N LEU A 602 -0.11 -24.54 -16.18
CA LEU A 602 -0.17 -25.81 -15.45
C LEU A 602 -1.43 -26.61 -15.78
#